data_AF-A0A1Y1NIL1-F1
#
_entry.id   AF-A0A1Y1NIL1-F1
#
_cell.length_a   1.000
_cell.length_b   1.000
_cell.length_c   1.000
_cell.angle_alpha   90.00
_cell.angle_beta   90.00
_cell.angle_gamma   90.00
#
_symmetry.space_group_name_H-M   'P 1'
#
loop_
_entity.id
_entity.type
_entity.pdbx_description
1 polymer ?
#
loop_
_entity_poly.entity_id
_entity_poly.type
_entity_poly.pdbx_seq_one_letter_code
_entity_poly.pdbx_strand_id
1 'polypeptide(L)'
;MVPINISMETAETILFLGQIVWIIRNDPKTYFDDKFQLKFKRDMWDGTDVEYYRKLQSLENVPFNSNVFDKTIEECRLKLTKYLWKIMIDEAKLLDHLQLIRDYYALGRGELFQQFIVLAEDHIKDITNEHILTNLNFIFSETARKLYTENDKSYLSFELTLPKPLVKSNNSSPWSRLEINFNVSWPLHILFHPTAMGFYNKLFCFLLKVKKTHIDLHKIWLFHMEGKHKIDPAVWTLRNNLMYIVNNLQYYLQVDVIEARFAILKSAIQDANEFEDIIRLHSEFLKNLLHETFVMTAYKDSELKCKHTLYQVPALKQEKNSMVYETILQILSVCDKFCSLVKNWQSDLTEVDLQKLSKLKSESESLIEMLLHVLYSLHQKSSGQHLLQLLHHIDYNRWFSKNIVNLNLTVS
;
A
#
# COMPACT_ATOMS: atom_id res chain seq x y z
N MET A 1 -20.42 2.18 -29.70
CA MET A 1 -21.78 1.67 -29.97
C MET A 1 -21.67 0.16 -30.08
N VAL A 2 -22.31 -0.60 -29.19
CA VAL A 2 -22.25 -2.08 -29.23
C VAL A 2 -23.48 -2.59 -30.00
N PRO A 3 -23.32 -3.37 -31.08
CA PRO A 3 -24.44 -4.00 -31.77
C PRO A 3 -25.22 -4.93 -30.85
N ILE A 4 -26.56 -4.97 -30.98
CA ILE A 4 -27.46 -5.77 -30.12
C ILE A 4 -27.15 -7.28 -30.21
N ASN A 5 -26.60 -7.73 -31.32
CA ASN A 5 -26.26 -9.13 -31.59
C ASN A 5 -24.93 -9.58 -30.97
N ILE A 6 -24.19 -8.67 -30.33
CA ILE A 6 -22.88 -8.94 -29.71
C ILE A 6 -23.04 -8.84 -28.19
N SER A 7 -22.52 -9.83 -27.47
CA SER A 7 -22.56 -9.83 -26.01
C SER A 7 -21.68 -8.71 -25.43
N MET A 8 -22.05 -8.18 -24.27
CA MET A 8 -21.24 -7.17 -23.59
C MET A 8 -19.83 -7.70 -23.26
N GLU A 9 -19.71 -8.97 -22.87
CA GLU A 9 -18.41 -9.62 -22.59
C GLU A 9 -17.50 -9.59 -23.83
N THR A 10 -18.04 -9.90 -25.01
CA THR A 10 -17.27 -9.89 -26.27
C THR A 10 -16.92 -8.48 -26.75
N ALA A 11 -17.73 -7.47 -26.42
CA ALA A 11 -17.39 -6.08 -26.70
C ALA A 11 -16.25 -5.60 -25.79
N GLU A 12 -16.23 -6.01 -24.52
CA GLU A 12 -15.13 -5.73 -23.59
C GLU A 12 -13.83 -6.41 -24.03
N THR A 13 -13.86 -7.66 -24.50
CA THR A 13 -12.65 -8.35 -25.00
C THR A 13 -12.08 -7.67 -26.24
N ILE A 14 -12.92 -7.22 -27.18
CA ILE A 14 -12.45 -6.45 -28.35
C ILE A 14 -11.81 -5.13 -27.92
N LEU A 15 -12.40 -4.41 -26.97
CA LEU A 15 -11.84 -3.17 -26.44
C LEU A 15 -10.48 -3.42 -25.78
N PHE A 16 -10.40 -4.45 -24.94
CA PHE A 16 -9.17 -4.90 -24.28
C PHE A 16 -8.08 -5.23 -25.30
N LEU A 17 -8.40 -5.98 -26.35
CA LEU A 17 -7.48 -6.30 -27.44
C LEU A 17 -6.96 -5.06 -28.15
N GLY A 18 -7.86 -4.14 -28.51
CA GLY A 18 -7.48 -2.88 -29.16
C GLY A 18 -6.57 -2.03 -28.28
N GLN A 19 -6.83 -1.98 -26.97
CA GLN A 19 -5.99 -1.27 -26.02
C GLN A 19 -4.61 -1.92 -25.87
N ILE A 20 -4.50 -3.25 -25.77
CA ILE A 20 -3.21 -3.96 -25.72
C ILE A 20 -2.39 -3.70 -26.98
N VAL A 21 -3.01 -3.85 -28.15
CA VAL A 21 -2.35 -3.59 -29.45
C VAL A 21 -1.84 -2.15 -29.52
N TRP A 22 -2.62 -1.19 -29.04
CA TRP A 22 -2.21 0.21 -28.97
C TRP A 22 -1.03 0.42 -28.02
N ILE A 23 -1.04 -0.21 -26.85
CA ILE A 23 0.03 -0.09 -25.85
C ILE A 23 1.33 -0.69 -26.38
N ILE A 24 1.29 -1.88 -26.99
CA ILE A 24 2.46 -2.55 -27.56
C ILE A 24 3.04 -1.76 -28.74
N ARG A 25 2.19 -1.19 -29.59
CA ARG A 25 2.64 -0.39 -30.74
C ARG A 25 3.27 0.94 -30.32
N ASN A 26 2.91 1.48 -29.17
CA ASN A 26 3.48 2.70 -28.61
C ASN A 26 4.63 2.42 -27.63
N ASP A 27 5.31 1.27 -27.73
CA ASP A 27 6.52 1.02 -26.96
C ASP A 27 7.56 2.12 -27.30
N PRO A 28 8.06 2.89 -26.31
CA PRO A 28 9.06 3.93 -26.54
C PRO A 28 10.37 3.37 -27.13
N LYS A 29 10.66 2.07 -26.98
CA LYS A 29 11.82 1.42 -27.60
C LYS A 29 11.68 1.27 -29.13
N THR A 30 10.47 1.03 -29.63
CA THR A 30 10.22 0.98 -31.09
C THR A 30 10.46 2.32 -31.79
N TYR A 31 10.35 3.45 -31.07
CA TYR A 31 10.65 4.77 -31.60
C TYR A 31 12.15 4.97 -31.91
N PHE A 32 13.03 4.25 -31.20
CA PHE A 32 14.47 4.23 -31.47
C PHE A 32 14.81 3.26 -32.61
N ASP A 33 14.16 2.09 -32.68
CA ASP A 33 14.36 1.14 -33.79
C ASP A 33 13.86 1.68 -35.15
N ASP A 34 12.79 2.50 -35.16
CA ASP A 34 12.28 3.14 -36.38
C ASP A 34 13.27 4.17 -36.97
N LYS A 35 14.16 4.77 -36.15
CA LYS A 35 15.25 5.63 -36.64
C LYS A 35 16.42 4.84 -37.25
N PHE A 36 16.57 3.55 -36.91
CA PHE A 36 17.69 2.72 -37.33
C PHE A 36 17.34 1.64 -38.38
N GLN A 37 16.12 1.63 -38.93
CA GLN A 37 15.68 0.68 -39.97
C GLN A 37 16.06 -0.78 -39.65
N LEU A 38 15.96 -1.21 -38.40
CA LEU A 38 16.11 -2.62 -38.05
C LEU A 38 14.85 -3.36 -38.50
N LYS A 39 14.99 -4.21 -39.53
CA LYS A 39 13.95 -4.99 -40.23
C LYS A 39 13.22 -6.05 -39.38
N PHE A 40 13.27 -5.99 -38.06
CA PHE A 40 12.51 -6.88 -37.19
C PHE A 40 11.45 -6.07 -36.48
N LYS A 41 10.32 -5.81 -37.17
CA LYS A 41 9.09 -5.47 -36.46
C LYS A 41 8.82 -6.63 -35.50
N ARG A 42 8.84 -6.35 -34.19
CA ARG A 42 8.41 -7.31 -33.17
C ARG A 42 7.05 -7.84 -33.58
N ASP A 43 7.03 -9.08 -34.02
CA ASP A 43 5.84 -9.67 -34.58
C ASP A 43 4.97 -10.13 -33.40
N MET A 44 4.02 -9.28 -33.01
CA MET A 44 3.09 -9.57 -31.91
C MET A 44 2.34 -10.90 -32.08
N TRP A 45 2.33 -11.41 -33.31
CA TRP A 45 1.64 -12.61 -33.71
C TRP A 45 2.59 -13.78 -34.03
N ASP A 46 3.90 -13.68 -33.80
CA ASP A 46 4.89 -14.73 -34.14
C ASP A 46 4.70 -15.27 -35.58
N GLY A 47 4.47 -14.41 -36.58
CA GLY A 47 4.27 -14.80 -37.98
C GLY A 47 2.91 -15.42 -38.35
N THR A 48 1.93 -15.37 -37.44
CA THR A 48 0.56 -15.89 -37.69
C THR A 48 -0.48 -14.79 -37.97
N ASP A 49 -0.04 -13.55 -38.11
CA ASP A 49 -0.87 -12.40 -38.47
C ASP A 49 -1.76 -12.69 -39.71
N VAL A 50 -1.17 -13.34 -40.72
CA VAL A 50 -1.87 -13.74 -41.94
C VAL A 50 -2.92 -14.82 -41.68
N GLU A 51 -2.72 -15.72 -40.71
CA GLU A 51 -3.67 -16.78 -40.38
C GLU A 51 -4.90 -16.22 -39.66
N TYR A 52 -4.70 -15.32 -38.70
CA TYR A 52 -5.80 -14.64 -38.02
C TYR A 52 -6.55 -13.70 -38.95
N TYR A 53 -5.85 -13.01 -39.86
CA TYR A 53 -6.48 -12.21 -40.90
C TYR A 53 -7.35 -13.07 -41.84
N ARG A 54 -6.87 -14.23 -42.28
CA ARG A 54 -7.67 -15.19 -43.08
C ARG A 54 -8.86 -15.75 -42.29
N LYS A 55 -8.70 -16.03 -41.00
CA LYS A 55 -9.82 -16.45 -40.13
C LYS A 55 -10.88 -15.35 -40.06
N LEU A 56 -10.50 -14.08 -39.91
CA LEU A 56 -11.44 -12.96 -39.91
C LEU A 56 -12.15 -12.79 -41.27
N GLN A 57 -11.42 -12.92 -42.39
CA GLN A 57 -12.03 -12.91 -43.73
C GLN A 57 -12.99 -14.09 -43.95
N SER A 58 -12.71 -15.26 -43.36
CA SER A 58 -13.62 -16.41 -43.45
C SER A 58 -14.94 -16.17 -42.71
N LEU A 59 -14.94 -15.35 -41.66
CA LEU A 59 -16.15 -14.97 -40.92
C LEU A 59 -17.01 -13.96 -41.67
N GLU A 60 -16.43 -13.15 -42.56
CA GLU A 60 -17.15 -12.21 -43.41
C GLU A 60 -18.03 -12.94 -44.46
N ASN A 61 -17.62 -14.14 -44.87
CA ASN A 61 -18.27 -14.91 -45.93
C ASN A 61 -19.39 -15.86 -45.45
N VAL A 62 -19.65 -15.95 -44.14
CA VAL A 62 -20.58 -16.90 -43.51
C VAL A 62 -21.73 -16.15 -42.81
N PRO A 63 -22.98 -16.67 -42.77
CA PRO A 63 -24.04 -16.07 -41.97
C PRO A 63 -23.62 -15.93 -40.50
N PHE A 64 -23.91 -14.78 -39.89
CA PHE A 64 -23.40 -14.42 -38.56
C PHE A 64 -23.76 -15.47 -37.50
N ASN A 65 -22.71 -16.05 -36.91
CA ASN A 65 -22.83 -16.97 -35.79
C ASN A 65 -22.00 -16.43 -34.62
N SER A 66 -22.69 -15.99 -33.55
CA SER A 66 -22.05 -15.42 -32.36
C SER A 66 -21.00 -16.37 -31.79
N ASN A 67 -21.29 -17.67 -31.67
CA ASN A 67 -20.38 -18.62 -31.02
C ASN A 67 -19.06 -18.82 -31.78
N VAL A 68 -19.07 -18.73 -33.11
CA VAL A 68 -17.84 -18.89 -33.91
C VAL A 68 -17.03 -17.59 -33.83
N PHE A 69 -17.70 -16.45 -33.92
CA PHE A 69 -17.09 -15.14 -33.75
C PHE A 69 -16.42 -14.98 -32.37
N ASP A 70 -17.15 -15.33 -31.31
CA ASP A 70 -16.67 -15.24 -29.92
C ASP A 70 -15.44 -16.13 -29.71
N LYS A 71 -15.45 -17.37 -30.23
CA LYS A 71 -14.30 -18.27 -30.17
C LYS A 71 -13.07 -17.71 -30.89
N THR A 72 -13.24 -17.14 -32.07
CA THR A 72 -12.10 -16.54 -32.81
C THR A 72 -11.51 -15.33 -32.10
N ILE A 73 -12.35 -14.51 -31.45
CA ILE A 73 -11.88 -13.38 -30.64
C ILE A 73 -11.12 -13.87 -29.41
N GLU A 74 -11.63 -14.90 -28.74
CA GLU A 74 -10.97 -15.50 -27.57
C GLU A 74 -9.61 -16.11 -27.93
N GLU A 75 -9.48 -16.77 -29.09
CA GLU A 75 -8.19 -17.26 -29.58
C GLU A 75 -7.18 -16.12 -29.80
N CYS A 76 -7.62 -15.00 -30.40
CA CYS A 76 -6.80 -13.80 -30.57
C CYS A 76 -6.38 -13.22 -29.21
N ARG A 77 -7.31 -13.16 -28.26
CA ARG A 77 -7.09 -12.65 -26.90
C ARG A 77 -6.03 -13.46 -26.17
N LEU A 78 -6.18 -14.78 -26.10
CA LEU A 78 -5.22 -15.65 -25.42
C LEU A 78 -3.80 -15.50 -25.99
N LYS A 79 -3.66 -15.34 -27.31
CA LYS A 79 -2.34 -15.16 -27.94
C LYS A 79 -1.72 -13.80 -27.56
N LEU A 80 -2.48 -12.72 -27.66
CA LEU A 80 -1.99 -11.37 -27.31
C LEU A 80 -1.67 -11.26 -25.81
N THR A 81 -2.49 -11.82 -24.95
CA THR A 81 -2.27 -11.85 -23.49
C THR A 81 -1.00 -12.63 -23.14
N LYS A 82 -0.72 -13.76 -23.80
CA LYS A 82 0.53 -14.51 -23.64
C LYS A 82 1.76 -13.77 -24.13
N TYR A 83 1.62 -12.99 -25.21
CA TYR A 83 2.71 -12.17 -25.71
C TYR A 83 3.03 -11.01 -24.75
N LEU A 84 1.99 -10.32 -24.26
CA LEU A 84 2.13 -9.26 -23.25
C LEU A 84 2.75 -9.80 -21.95
N TRP A 85 2.36 -11.00 -21.54
CA TRP A 85 2.93 -11.70 -20.39
C TRP A 85 4.46 -11.84 -20.48
N LYS A 86 4.96 -12.38 -21.60
CA LYS A 86 6.40 -12.57 -21.82
C LYS A 86 7.14 -11.23 -21.76
N ILE A 87 6.61 -10.18 -22.40
CA ILE A 87 7.22 -8.84 -22.34
C ILE A 87 7.29 -8.34 -20.88
N MET A 88 6.22 -8.51 -20.11
CA MET A 88 6.19 -8.01 -18.73
C MET A 88 7.16 -8.73 -17.78
N ILE A 89 7.32 -10.04 -17.94
CA ILE A 89 8.22 -10.81 -17.08
C ILE A 89 9.67 -10.66 -17.53
N ASP A 90 9.94 -10.90 -18.81
CA ASP A 90 11.30 -11.00 -19.32
C ASP A 90 11.93 -9.62 -19.53
N GLU A 91 11.19 -8.69 -20.17
CA GLU A 91 11.73 -7.37 -20.52
C GLU A 91 11.48 -6.32 -19.44
N ALA A 92 10.29 -6.34 -18.83
CA ALA A 92 9.90 -5.32 -17.85
C ALA A 92 10.22 -5.70 -16.41
N LYS A 93 10.64 -6.94 -16.12
CA LYS A 93 11.00 -7.42 -14.78
C LYS A 93 9.95 -7.02 -13.74
N LEU A 94 8.70 -7.42 -13.99
CA LEU A 94 7.56 -7.07 -13.13
C LEU A 94 7.79 -7.39 -11.64
N LEU A 95 8.41 -8.54 -11.34
CA LEU A 95 8.68 -8.96 -9.96
C LEU A 95 9.61 -7.99 -9.22
N ASP A 96 10.59 -7.40 -9.92
CA ASP A 96 11.50 -6.42 -9.32
C ASP A 96 10.74 -5.14 -8.99
N HIS A 97 9.85 -4.68 -9.88
CA HIS A 97 9.04 -3.47 -9.64
C HIS A 97 8.01 -3.69 -8.51
N LEU A 98 7.44 -4.88 -8.39
CA LEU A 98 6.58 -5.22 -7.25
C LEU A 98 7.36 -5.25 -5.93
N GLN A 99 8.60 -5.75 -5.95
CA GLN A 99 9.50 -5.66 -4.79
C GLN A 99 9.80 -4.20 -4.45
N LEU A 100 10.05 -3.34 -5.44
CA LEU A 100 10.24 -1.91 -5.21
C LEU A 100 8.98 -1.26 -4.58
N ILE A 101 7.79 -1.63 -5.04
CA ILE A 101 6.56 -1.10 -4.42
C ILE A 101 6.45 -1.50 -2.96
N ARG A 102 6.73 -2.76 -2.62
CA ARG A 102 6.79 -3.19 -1.21
C ARG A 102 7.87 -2.42 -0.45
N ASP A 103 9.07 -2.33 -0.99
CA ASP A 103 10.23 -1.73 -0.33
C ASP A 103 10.00 -0.25 0.01
N TYR A 104 9.34 0.50 -0.87
CA TYR A 104 9.10 1.94 -0.73
C TYR A 104 7.72 2.28 -0.15
N TYR A 105 6.62 1.76 -0.70
CA TYR A 105 5.27 2.08 -0.20
C TYR A 105 4.93 1.35 1.10
N ALA A 106 5.42 0.12 1.28
CA ALA A 106 5.19 -0.66 2.50
C ALA A 106 6.30 -0.49 3.55
N LEU A 107 7.27 0.40 3.32
CA LEU A 107 8.43 0.66 4.17
C LEU A 107 9.34 -0.57 4.40
N GLY A 108 9.44 -1.48 3.43
CA GLY A 108 10.35 -2.63 3.54
C GLY A 108 11.81 -2.22 3.75
N ARG A 109 12.23 -1.07 3.21
CA ARG A 109 13.54 -0.46 3.48
C ARG A 109 13.51 0.37 4.77
N GLY A 110 13.36 -0.31 5.90
CA GLY A 110 13.15 0.32 7.21
C GLY A 110 14.26 1.29 7.63
N GLU A 111 15.52 1.01 7.29
CA GLU A 111 16.70 1.84 7.58
C GLU A 111 16.68 3.16 6.82
N LEU A 112 16.31 3.12 5.53
CA LEU A 112 16.16 4.32 4.69
C LEU A 112 15.11 5.26 5.26
N PHE A 113 13.92 4.74 5.58
CA PHE A 113 12.86 5.57 6.12
C PHE A 113 13.16 6.03 7.55
N GLN A 114 13.90 5.25 8.34
CA GLN A 114 14.35 5.69 9.66
C GLN A 114 15.28 6.89 9.57
N GLN A 115 16.31 6.84 8.71
CA GLN A 115 17.22 7.98 8.53
C GLN A 115 16.51 9.18 7.89
N PHE A 116 15.65 8.93 6.90
CA PHE A 116 14.85 9.97 6.27
C PHE A 116 13.96 10.70 7.28
N ILE A 117 13.22 9.98 8.14
CA ILE A 117 12.34 10.60 9.15
C ILE A 117 13.15 11.47 10.11
N VAL A 118 14.32 11.01 10.55
CA VAL A 118 15.19 11.76 11.47
C VAL A 118 15.67 13.07 10.85
N LEU A 119 16.10 13.05 9.59
CA LEU A 119 16.59 14.24 8.89
C LEU A 119 15.46 15.18 8.43
N ALA A 120 14.33 14.62 8.02
CA ALA A 120 13.19 15.40 7.55
C ALA A 120 12.43 16.11 8.69
N GLU A 121 12.51 15.63 9.94
CA GLU A 121 11.81 16.23 11.10
C GLU A 121 12.09 17.73 11.27
N ASP A 122 13.31 18.18 10.93
CA ASP A 122 13.70 19.58 11.06
C ASP A 122 13.13 20.47 9.94
N HIS A 123 12.85 19.89 8.76
CA HIS A 123 12.42 20.61 7.56
C HIS A 123 10.92 20.54 7.28
N ILE A 124 10.20 19.64 7.96
CA ILE A 124 8.81 19.28 7.64
C ILE A 124 7.74 20.12 8.35
N LYS A 125 8.14 21.08 9.19
CA LYS A 125 7.19 21.90 9.97
C LYS A 125 6.41 22.89 9.10
N ASP A 126 6.95 23.24 7.93
CA ASP A 126 6.40 24.27 7.03
C ASP A 126 6.11 23.71 5.60
N ILE A 127 5.49 22.53 5.45
CA ILE A 127 5.18 21.90 4.12
C ILE A 127 4.30 22.77 3.17
N THR A 128 4.03 24.04 3.47
CA THR A 128 3.24 24.90 2.58
C THR A 128 3.94 25.28 1.26
N ASN A 129 5.27 25.09 1.15
CA ASN A 129 6.05 25.57 0.00
C ASN A 129 6.57 24.42 -0.89
N GLU A 130 6.41 24.54 -2.21
CA GLU A 130 6.98 23.59 -3.19
C GLU A 130 8.51 23.43 -3.05
N HIS A 131 9.22 24.48 -2.62
CA HIS A 131 10.66 24.43 -2.34
C HIS A 131 11.04 23.51 -1.18
N ILE A 132 10.14 23.29 -0.21
CA ILE A 132 10.40 22.36 0.89
C ILE A 132 10.20 20.92 0.40
N LEU A 133 9.28 20.69 -0.54
CA LEU A 133 9.13 19.39 -1.18
C LEU A 133 10.36 19.03 -2.02
N THR A 134 10.92 19.99 -2.78
CA THR A 134 12.18 19.74 -3.52
C THR A 134 13.34 19.47 -2.57
N ASN A 135 13.40 20.16 -1.43
CA ASN A 135 14.40 19.87 -0.39
C ASN A 135 14.19 18.48 0.24
N LEU A 136 12.95 18.08 0.53
CA LEU A 136 12.65 16.74 1.04
C LEU A 136 13.00 15.64 0.02
N ASN A 137 12.75 15.89 -1.27
CA ASN A 137 13.18 15.01 -2.36
C ASN A 137 14.71 14.93 -2.46
N PHE A 138 15.40 16.04 -2.26
CA PHE A 138 16.85 16.04 -2.15
C PHE A 138 17.33 15.22 -0.95
N ILE A 139 16.77 15.44 0.24
CA ILE A 139 17.10 14.66 1.45
C ILE A 139 16.84 13.17 1.21
N PHE A 140 15.71 12.81 0.61
CA PHE A 140 15.34 11.43 0.31
C PHE A 140 16.31 10.76 -0.68
N SER A 141 16.65 11.45 -1.78
CA SER A 141 17.61 10.92 -2.76
C SER A 141 19.03 10.85 -2.17
N GLU A 142 19.41 11.79 -1.30
CA GLU A 142 20.70 11.80 -0.63
C GLU A 142 20.81 10.67 0.41
N THR A 143 19.77 10.44 1.23
CA THR A 143 19.74 9.32 2.18
C THR A 143 19.78 7.98 1.45
N ALA A 144 19.01 7.85 0.37
CA ALA A 144 19.03 6.66 -0.47
C ALA A 144 20.43 6.40 -1.03
N ARG A 145 21.08 7.43 -1.59
CA ARG A 145 22.44 7.32 -2.15
C ARG A 145 23.50 7.00 -1.09
N LYS A 146 23.35 7.49 0.14
CA LYS A 146 24.27 7.20 1.25
C LYS A 146 24.16 5.74 1.71
N LEU A 147 22.95 5.19 1.72
CA LEU A 147 22.68 3.82 2.19
C LEU A 147 22.90 2.77 1.12
N TYR A 148 22.45 3.04 -0.10
CA TYR A 148 22.52 2.14 -1.24
C TYR A 148 23.48 2.75 -2.26
N THR A 149 24.74 2.30 -2.23
CA THR A 149 25.80 2.66 -3.18
C THR A 149 25.38 2.34 -4.63
N GLU A 150 26.11 2.85 -5.64
CA GLU A 150 25.86 2.93 -7.10
C GLU A 150 25.14 1.77 -7.83
N ASN A 151 24.98 0.61 -7.21
CA ASN A 151 24.36 -0.59 -7.77
C ASN A 151 22.82 -0.52 -7.83
N ASP A 152 22.16 0.23 -6.95
CA ASP A 152 20.70 0.26 -6.87
C ASP A 152 20.13 1.67 -7.09
N LYS A 153 19.98 2.04 -8.37
CA LYS A 153 19.40 3.33 -8.79
C LYS A 153 17.87 3.38 -8.67
N SER A 154 17.26 2.41 -8.01
CA SER A 154 15.80 2.33 -7.87
C SER A 154 15.18 3.50 -7.13
N TYR A 155 15.94 4.25 -6.33
CA TYR A 155 15.43 5.47 -5.68
C TYR A 155 15.09 6.58 -6.68
N LEU A 156 15.65 6.57 -7.90
CA LEU A 156 15.38 7.57 -8.94
C LEU A 156 13.98 7.42 -9.55
N SER A 157 13.32 6.27 -9.41
CA SER A 157 11.94 6.10 -9.86
C SER A 157 10.92 6.61 -8.84
N PHE A 158 11.35 7.13 -7.69
CA PHE A 158 10.47 7.60 -6.64
C PHE A 158 10.66 9.09 -6.37
N GLU A 159 9.56 9.83 -6.38
CA GLU A 159 9.52 11.25 -6.03
C GLU A 159 8.45 11.47 -4.95
N LEU A 160 8.79 12.19 -3.89
CA LEU A 160 7.81 12.60 -2.90
C LEU A 160 6.94 13.71 -3.50
N THR A 161 5.63 13.54 -3.38
CA THR A 161 4.61 14.48 -3.86
C THR A 161 3.62 14.83 -2.76
N LEU A 162 2.85 15.88 -2.97
CA LEU A 162 1.74 16.27 -2.11
C LEU A 162 0.41 16.04 -2.84
N PRO A 163 -0.65 15.58 -2.14
CA PRO A 163 -1.96 15.44 -2.73
C PRO A 163 -2.47 16.82 -3.20
N LYS A 164 -2.84 16.90 -4.48
CA LYS A 164 -3.57 18.04 -5.04
C LYS A 164 -5.07 17.71 -4.93
N PRO A 165 -5.94 18.53 -4.31
CA PRO A 165 -5.75 19.89 -3.79
C PRO A 165 -5.19 19.94 -2.36
N LEU A 166 -4.44 21.02 -2.07
CA LEU A 166 -3.98 21.40 -0.74
C LEU A 166 -5.16 21.82 0.16
N VAL A 167 -6.03 20.87 0.53
CA VAL A 167 -7.05 21.16 1.53
C VAL A 167 -6.32 21.45 2.84
N LYS A 168 -6.32 22.71 3.26
CA LYS A 168 -5.83 23.16 4.57
C LYS A 168 -6.72 22.57 5.66
N SER A 169 -6.58 21.27 5.94
CA SER A 169 -7.07 20.68 7.18
C SER A 169 -6.12 21.15 8.28
N ASN A 170 -6.55 22.10 9.11
CA ASN A 170 -5.72 22.71 10.15
C ASN A 170 -5.22 21.74 11.24
N ASN A 171 -5.61 20.45 11.20
CA ASN A 171 -5.32 19.47 12.27
C ASN A 171 -4.57 18.21 11.82
N SER A 172 -4.19 18.05 10.54
CA SER A 172 -3.44 16.85 10.13
C SER A 172 -1.93 17.08 10.18
N SER A 173 -1.21 16.17 10.86
CA SER A 173 0.26 16.13 10.89
C SER A 173 0.80 16.21 9.45
N PRO A 174 1.83 17.03 9.20
CA PRO A 174 2.31 17.29 7.85
C PRO A 174 2.88 16.02 7.19
N TRP A 175 3.29 15.04 8.01
CA TRP A 175 3.67 13.68 7.62
C TRP A 175 2.56 12.84 6.99
N SER A 176 1.30 13.06 7.36
CA SER A 176 0.16 12.32 6.80
C SER A 176 -0.24 12.79 5.39
N ARG A 177 0.47 13.79 4.86
CA ARG A 177 0.24 14.38 3.53
C ARG A 177 1.35 14.03 2.53
N LEU A 178 2.38 13.33 2.97
CA LEU A 178 3.52 12.97 2.13
C LEU A 178 3.14 11.75 1.30
N GLU A 179 3.06 11.91 -0.01
CA GLU A 179 2.81 10.81 -0.95
C GLU A 179 4.10 10.46 -1.67
N ILE A 180 4.21 9.22 -2.14
CA ILE A 180 5.26 8.79 -3.05
C ILE A 180 4.63 8.64 -4.43
N ASN A 181 5.21 9.31 -5.42
CA ASN A 181 4.95 9.08 -6.82
C ASN A 181 5.98 8.09 -7.37
N PHE A 182 5.50 7.05 -8.02
CA PHE A 182 6.32 6.05 -8.67
C PHE A 182 6.30 6.31 -10.18
N ASN A 183 7.46 6.67 -10.73
CA ASN A 183 7.66 6.87 -12.15
C ASN A 183 7.76 5.51 -12.84
N VAL A 184 6.60 4.97 -13.22
CA VAL A 184 6.46 3.66 -13.83
C VAL A 184 6.94 3.68 -15.29
N SER A 185 7.88 2.79 -15.66
CA SER A 185 8.25 2.58 -17.05
C SER A 185 7.21 1.75 -17.81
N TRP A 186 7.09 2.01 -19.11
CA TRP A 186 6.33 1.15 -20.02
C TRP A 186 6.84 -0.30 -19.95
N PRO A 187 5.98 -1.34 -19.94
CA PRO A 187 4.51 -1.40 -20.01
C PRO A 187 3.80 -1.52 -18.64
N LEU A 188 4.52 -1.34 -17.52
CA LEU A 188 4.00 -1.63 -16.18
C LEU A 188 2.91 -0.66 -15.71
N HIS A 189 2.74 0.46 -16.39
CA HIS A 189 1.70 1.46 -16.13
C HIS A 189 0.27 0.88 -16.23
N ILE A 190 0.10 -0.24 -16.94
CA ILE A 190 -1.19 -0.95 -17.02
C ILE A 190 -1.58 -1.51 -15.65
N LEU A 191 -0.62 -2.12 -14.94
CA LEU A 191 -0.86 -2.67 -13.61
C LEU A 191 -0.89 -1.56 -12.55
N PHE A 192 0.01 -0.60 -12.68
CA PHE A 192 0.20 0.50 -11.73
C PHE A 192 -0.62 1.73 -12.11
N HIS A 193 -1.93 1.55 -12.23
CA HIS A 193 -2.86 2.63 -12.51
C HIS A 193 -2.89 3.65 -11.35
N PRO A 194 -3.11 4.96 -11.61
CA PRO A 194 -3.16 5.99 -10.57
C PRO A 194 -4.11 5.70 -9.40
N THR A 195 -5.21 4.98 -9.65
CA THR A 195 -6.13 4.57 -8.58
C THR A 195 -5.51 3.55 -7.62
N ALA A 196 -4.78 2.55 -8.14
CA ALA A 196 -4.05 1.59 -7.33
C ALA A 196 -2.92 2.27 -6.54
N MET A 197 -2.19 3.19 -7.19
CA MET A 197 -1.17 4.00 -6.53
C MET A 197 -1.74 4.89 -5.41
N GLY A 198 -2.94 5.44 -5.59
CA GLY A 198 -3.64 6.17 -4.53
C GLY A 198 -3.93 5.31 -3.29
N PHE A 199 -4.21 4.01 -3.47
CA PHE A 199 -4.37 3.10 -2.34
C PHE A 199 -3.05 2.76 -1.64
N TYR A 200 -1.98 2.53 -2.42
CA TYR A 200 -0.64 2.35 -1.85
C TYR A 200 -0.16 3.59 -1.09
N ASN A 201 -0.47 4.79 -1.59
CA ASN A 201 -0.17 6.04 -0.90
C ASN A 201 -0.90 6.17 0.44
N LYS A 202 -2.18 5.79 0.52
CA LYS A 202 -2.90 5.75 1.80
C LYS A 202 -2.24 4.82 2.81
N LEU A 203 -1.83 3.63 2.36
CA LEU A 203 -1.09 2.68 3.20
C LEU A 203 0.25 3.27 3.65
N PHE A 204 1.01 3.84 2.71
CA PHE A 204 2.30 4.47 2.99
C PHE A 204 2.19 5.57 4.05
N CYS A 205 1.25 6.52 3.90
CA CYS A 205 1.02 7.58 4.89
C CYS A 205 0.73 7.04 6.29
N PHE A 206 -0.06 5.96 6.37
CA PHE A 206 -0.38 5.31 7.64
C PHE A 206 0.86 4.66 8.26
N LEU A 207 1.59 3.84 7.50
CA LEU A 207 2.81 3.18 7.97
C LEU A 207 3.89 4.18 8.36
N LEU A 208 4.02 5.28 7.61
CA LEU A 208 4.98 6.35 7.90
C LEU A 208 4.65 7.03 9.23
N LYS A 209 3.36 7.27 9.51
CA LYS A 209 2.92 7.81 10.81
C LYS A 209 3.28 6.86 11.95
N VAL A 210 2.98 5.56 11.82
CA VAL A 210 3.34 4.55 12.83
C VAL A 210 4.85 4.53 13.05
N LYS A 211 5.65 4.45 11.97
CA LYS A 211 7.12 4.43 12.05
C LYS A 211 7.69 5.70 12.68
N LYS A 212 7.11 6.86 12.39
CA LYS A 212 7.48 8.13 13.03
C LYS A 212 7.23 8.09 14.54
N THR A 213 6.02 7.72 14.97
CA THR A 213 5.72 7.64 16.41
C THR A 213 6.63 6.66 17.15
N HIS A 214 6.97 5.54 16.51
CA HIS A 214 7.95 4.59 17.02
C HIS A 214 9.32 5.25 17.21
N ILE A 215 9.84 5.94 16.20
CA ILE A 215 11.13 6.65 16.29
C ILE A 215 11.11 7.72 17.38
N ASP A 216 10.03 8.51 17.47
CA ASP A 216 9.91 9.61 18.44
C ASP A 216 9.89 9.07 19.89
N LEU A 217 9.20 7.96 20.15
CA LEU A 217 9.22 7.27 21.46
C LEU A 217 10.61 6.73 21.81
N HIS A 218 11.33 6.16 20.84
CA HIS A 218 12.71 5.71 21.03
C HIS A 218 13.69 6.86 21.30
N LYS A 219 13.55 8.00 20.63
CA LYS A 219 14.37 9.20 20.88
C LYS A 219 14.21 9.69 22.32
N ILE A 220 12.98 9.66 22.84
CA ILE A 220 12.70 10.00 24.25
C ILE A 220 13.35 9.00 25.20
N TRP A 221 13.31 7.71 24.87
CA TRP A 221 13.99 6.69 25.66
C TRP A 221 15.49 6.97 25.76
N LEU A 222 16.14 7.32 24.64
CA LEU A 222 17.55 7.70 24.62
C LEU A 222 17.83 8.93 25.49
N PHE A 223 17.06 10.01 25.30
CA PHE A 223 17.19 11.24 26.08
C PHE A 223 17.08 10.98 27.61
N HIS A 224 16.15 10.12 28.00
CA HIS A 224 15.95 9.71 29.38
C HIS A 224 17.09 8.85 29.96
N MET A 225 17.77 8.05 29.13
CA MET A 225 18.88 7.20 29.57
C MET A 225 20.22 7.96 29.60
N GLU A 226 20.40 8.94 28.72
CA GLU A 226 21.62 9.78 28.66
C GLU A 226 21.66 10.82 29.80
N GLY A 227 20.50 11.28 30.27
CA GLY A 227 20.38 12.23 31.37
C GLY A 227 20.56 11.58 32.75
N LYS A 228 21.32 12.22 33.65
CA LYS A 228 21.35 11.88 35.10
C LYS A 228 20.09 12.32 35.87
N HIS A 229 18.99 12.58 35.16
CA HIS A 229 17.76 13.14 35.74
C HIS A 229 16.97 12.05 36.45
N LYS A 230 16.42 12.35 37.63
CA LYS A 230 15.48 11.46 38.32
C LYS A 230 14.15 11.51 37.56
N ILE A 231 13.87 10.46 36.80
CA ILE A 231 12.60 10.33 36.07
C ILE A 231 11.57 9.71 37.01
N ASP A 232 10.38 10.31 37.06
CA ASP A 232 9.27 9.75 37.82
C ASP A 232 8.88 8.35 37.25
N PRO A 233 8.71 7.33 38.11
CA PRO A 233 8.27 5.99 37.69
C PRO A 233 7.00 5.97 36.83
N ALA A 234 6.09 6.93 37.01
CA ALA A 234 4.86 7.05 36.23
C ALA A 234 5.14 7.37 34.76
N VAL A 235 6.10 8.26 34.48
CA VAL A 235 6.55 8.60 33.12
C VAL A 235 7.16 7.37 32.45
N TRP A 236 8.00 6.65 33.20
CA TRP A 236 8.66 5.45 32.72
C TRP A 236 7.67 4.35 32.36
N THR A 237 6.67 4.13 33.21
CA THR A 237 5.61 3.13 33.00
C THR A 237 4.76 3.47 31.78
N LEU A 238 4.28 4.72 31.67
CA LEU A 238 3.47 5.15 30.53
C LEU A 238 4.25 5.03 29.21
N ARG A 239 5.51 5.46 29.18
CA ARG A 239 6.37 5.31 28.00
C ARG A 239 6.52 3.85 27.59
N ASN A 240 6.84 2.96 28.53
CA ASN A 240 7.02 1.54 28.23
C ASN A 240 5.72 0.92 27.69
N ASN A 241 4.56 1.29 28.22
CA ASN A 241 3.26 0.83 27.72
C ASN A 241 3.00 1.31 26.28
N LEU A 242 3.18 2.61 26.01
CA LEU A 242 3.00 3.17 24.66
C LEU A 242 3.96 2.55 23.65
N MET A 243 5.23 2.40 24.04
CA MET A 243 6.27 1.77 23.23
C MET A 243 5.95 0.30 22.93
N TYR A 244 5.48 -0.45 23.93
CA TYR A 244 5.03 -1.82 23.74
C TYR A 244 3.90 -1.92 22.70
N ILE A 245 2.88 -1.06 22.78
CA ILE A 245 1.75 -1.07 21.84
C ILE A 245 2.22 -0.73 20.43
N VAL A 246 3.00 0.33 20.26
CA VAL A 246 3.48 0.75 18.94
C VAL A 246 4.41 -0.29 18.33
N ASN A 247 5.26 -0.95 19.13
CA ASN A 247 6.15 -2.01 18.65
C ASN A 247 5.38 -3.24 18.17
N ASN A 248 4.39 -3.70 18.95
CA ASN A 248 3.55 -4.84 18.56
C ASN A 248 2.67 -4.51 17.35
N LEU A 249 2.15 -3.29 17.26
CA LEU A 249 1.42 -2.82 16.09
C LEU A 249 2.31 -2.81 14.84
N GLN A 250 3.53 -2.29 14.94
CA GLN A 250 4.47 -2.27 13.82
C GLN A 250 4.86 -3.68 13.39
N TYR A 251 5.08 -4.59 14.34
CA TYR A 251 5.39 -6.00 14.07
C TYR A 251 4.25 -6.68 13.29
N TYR A 252 3.01 -6.58 13.79
CA TYR A 252 1.85 -7.16 13.11
C TYR A 252 1.69 -6.61 11.69
N LEU A 253 1.77 -5.28 11.52
CA LEU A 253 1.59 -4.66 10.21
C LEU A 253 2.65 -5.12 9.21
N GLN A 254 3.93 -5.15 9.60
CA GLN A 254 5.04 -5.45 8.70
C GLN A 254 5.20 -6.95 8.43
N VAL A 255 5.19 -7.77 9.48
CA VAL A 255 5.51 -9.20 9.37
C VAL A 255 4.27 -10.02 9.03
N ASP A 256 3.21 -9.91 9.84
CA ASP A 256 2.06 -10.80 9.74
C ASP A 256 1.12 -10.41 8.59
N VAL A 257 1.09 -9.13 8.21
CA VAL A 257 0.22 -8.64 7.13
C VAL A 257 1.01 -8.40 5.85
N ILE A 258 1.94 -7.43 5.83
CA ILE A 258 2.61 -7.00 4.60
C ILE A 258 3.46 -8.13 4.01
N GLU A 259 4.40 -8.69 4.78
CA GLU A 259 5.33 -9.72 4.25
C GLU A 259 4.60 -11.02 3.92
N ALA A 260 3.67 -11.46 4.77
CA ALA A 260 2.87 -12.66 4.51
C ALA A 260 2.04 -12.55 3.22
N ARG A 261 1.34 -11.42 3.02
CA ARG A 261 0.53 -11.20 1.81
C ARG A 261 1.39 -11.01 0.57
N PHE A 262 2.53 -10.35 0.70
CA PHE A 262 3.46 -10.18 -0.41
C PHE A 262 4.10 -11.51 -0.85
N ALA A 263 4.42 -12.39 0.10
CA ALA A 263 4.92 -13.73 -0.21
C ALA A 263 3.91 -14.55 -1.03
N ILE A 264 2.62 -14.51 -0.65
CA ILE A 264 1.54 -15.18 -1.39
C ILE A 264 1.41 -14.60 -2.82
N LEU A 265 1.46 -13.27 -2.96
CA LEU A 265 1.43 -12.63 -4.28
C LEU A 265 2.63 -13.05 -5.13
N LYS A 266 3.83 -13.06 -4.55
CA LYS A 266 5.06 -13.41 -5.25
C LYS A 266 5.03 -14.85 -5.78
N SER A 267 4.59 -15.82 -4.98
CA SER A 267 4.42 -17.20 -5.44
C SER A 267 3.32 -17.31 -6.50
N ALA A 268 2.18 -16.64 -6.29
CA ALA A 268 1.06 -16.69 -7.23
C ALA A 268 1.40 -16.10 -8.62
N ILE A 269 2.24 -15.06 -8.67
CA ILE A 269 2.71 -14.48 -9.95
C ILE A 269 3.72 -15.39 -10.63
N GLN A 270 4.55 -16.12 -9.89
CA GLN A 270 5.48 -17.10 -10.45
C GLN A 270 4.76 -18.29 -11.08
N ASP A 271 3.61 -18.68 -10.53
CA ASP A 271 2.79 -19.81 -11.01
C ASP A 271 1.77 -19.40 -12.10
N ALA A 272 1.47 -18.11 -12.23
CA ALA A 272 0.52 -17.61 -13.21
C ALA A 272 1.08 -17.70 -14.64
N ASN A 273 0.18 -17.86 -15.63
CA ASN A 273 0.55 -17.98 -17.05
C ASN A 273 -0.19 -16.97 -17.95
N GLU A 274 -1.12 -16.20 -17.39
CA GLU A 274 -1.95 -15.24 -18.12
C GLU A 274 -1.89 -13.86 -17.46
N PHE A 275 -1.84 -12.81 -18.28
CA PHE A 275 -1.74 -11.43 -17.77
C PHE A 275 -2.98 -10.97 -17.00
N GLU A 276 -4.17 -11.45 -17.35
CA GLU A 276 -5.40 -11.16 -16.60
C GLU A 276 -5.35 -11.72 -15.17
N ASP A 277 -4.65 -12.84 -14.96
CA ASP A 277 -4.44 -13.40 -13.63
C ASP A 277 -3.60 -12.48 -12.76
N ILE A 278 -2.54 -11.83 -13.30
CA ILE A 278 -1.76 -10.83 -12.55
C ILE A 278 -2.63 -9.68 -12.09
N ILE A 279 -3.44 -9.11 -12.99
CA ILE A 279 -4.29 -7.97 -12.65
C ILE A 279 -5.23 -8.36 -11.50
N ARG A 280 -5.86 -9.52 -11.61
CA ARG A 280 -6.75 -10.05 -10.58
C ARG A 280 -6.03 -10.31 -9.26
N LEU A 281 -4.88 -10.98 -9.29
CA LEU A 281 -4.07 -11.30 -8.12
C LEU A 281 -3.56 -10.04 -7.42
N HIS A 282 -3.12 -9.03 -8.19
CA HIS A 282 -2.67 -7.74 -7.64
C HIS A 282 -3.84 -6.96 -7.02
N SER A 283 -5.00 -6.92 -7.67
CA SER A 283 -6.20 -6.26 -7.12
C SER A 283 -6.71 -6.97 -5.87
N GLU A 284 -6.66 -8.30 -5.82
CA GLU A 284 -6.97 -9.09 -4.64
C GLU A 284 -5.95 -8.85 -3.51
N PHE A 285 -4.66 -8.86 -3.82
CA PHE A 285 -3.60 -8.52 -2.88
C PHE A 285 -3.82 -7.15 -2.26
N LEU A 286 -4.05 -6.11 -3.07
CA LEU A 286 -4.26 -4.75 -2.60
C LEU A 286 -5.52 -4.65 -1.72
N LYS A 287 -6.61 -5.31 -2.10
CA LYS A 287 -7.83 -5.38 -1.30
C LYS A 287 -7.58 -6.03 0.07
N ASN A 288 -6.91 -7.18 0.08
CA ASN A 288 -6.62 -7.92 1.31
C ASN A 288 -5.65 -7.12 2.20
N LEU A 289 -4.62 -6.52 1.61
CA LEU A 289 -3.64 -5.67 2.29
C LEU A 289 -4.30 -4.46 2.99
N LEU A 290 -5.19 -3.74 2.30
CA LEU A 290 -5.89 -2.59 2.88
C LEU A 290 -6.90 -2.98 3.96
N HIS A 291 -7.53 -4.15 3.80
CA HIS A 291 -8.45 -4.69 4.78
C HIS A 291 -7.73 -5.10 6.07
N GLU A 292 -6.59 -5.78 5.96
CA GLU A 292 -5.82 -6.29 7.10
C GLU A 292 -4.99 -5.22 7.82
N THR A 293 -4.64 -4.15 7.12
CA THR A 293 -4.03 -2.95 7.72
C THR A 293 -5.08 -1.98 8.30
N PHE A 294 -6.37 -2.35 8.22
CA PHE A 294 -7.54 -1.60 8.71
C PHE A 294 -7.78 -0.24 8.03
N VAL A 295 -6.94 0.14 7.06
CA VAL A 295 -7.03 1.40 6.33
C VAL A 295 -8.37 1.52 5.60
N MET A 296 -8.95 0.40 5.15
CA MET A 296 -10.25 0.38 4.50
C MET A 296 -11.11 -0.81 4.96
N THR A 297 -12.38 -0.55 5.30
CA THR A 297 -13.37 -1.61 5.48
C THR A 297 -13.96 -1.97 4.11
N ALA A 298 -13.83 -3.21 3.69
CA ALA A 298 -14.43 -3.71 2.46
C ALA A 298 -15.97 -3.69 2.59
N TYR A 299 -16.65 -2.97 1.69
CA TYR A 299 -18.08 -3.16 1.48
C TYR A 299 -18.32 -4.48 0.72
N LYS A 300 -19.35 -5.23 1.11
CA LYS A 300 -19.91 -6.31 0.29
C LYS A 300 -20.91 -5.67 -0.68
N ASP A 301 -20.73 -5.93 -1.97
CA ASP A 301 -21.54 -5.55 -3.14
C ASP A 301 -20.98 -4.33 -3.92
N SER A 302 -20.38 -4.50 -5.10
CA SER A 302 -21.01 -5.11 -6.27
C SER A 302 -20.09 -6.11 -6.97
N GLU A 303 -20.58 -7.34 -7.17
CA GLU A 303 -20.14 -8.16 -8.29
C GLU A 303 -20.50 -7.48 -9.62
N LEU A 304 -19.68 -6.53 -10.08
CA LEU A 304 -19.51 -6.35 -11.52
C LEU A 304 -18.32 -7.22 -11.91
N LYS A 305 -18.62 -8.50 -12.15
CA LYS A 305 -17.72 -9.46 -12.80
C LYS A 305 -17.54 -9.04 -14.26
N CYS A 306 -16.89 -7.91 -14.52
CA CYS A 306 -16.36 -7.61 -15.85
C CYS A 306 -15.06 -8.39 -15.96
N LYS A 307 -15.11 -9.56 -16.63
CA LYS A 307 -13.96 -10.46 -16.79
C LYS A 307 -12.83 -9.82 -17.60
N HIS A 308 -13.11 -8.79 -18.41
CA HIS A 308 -12.22 -8.30 -19.46
C HIS A 308 -11.90 -6.81 -19.41
N THR A 309 -11.86 -6.20 -18.23
CA THR A 309 -11.37 -4.81 -18.08
C THR A 309 -9.86 -4.81 -17.82
N LEU A 310 -9.07 -4.10 -18.64
CA LEU A 310 -7.62 -3.88 -18.38
C LEU A 310 -7.37 -3.27 -16.98
N TYR A 311 -8.35 -2.54 -16.48
CA TYR A 311 -8.34 -1.96 -15.14
C TYR A 311 -9.40 -2.68 -14.29
N GLN A 312 -9.00 -3.73 -13.58
CA GLN A 312 -9.78 -4.17 -12.42
C GLN A 312 -9.50 -3.20 -11.29
N VAL A 313 -10.17 -2.05 -11.30
CA VAL A 313 -10.19 -1.19 -10.13
C VAL A 313 -10.91 -1.99 -9.04
N PRO A 314 -10.27 -2.32 -7.91
CA PRO A 314 -11.00 -2.92 -6.81
C PRO A 314 -12.14 -1.98 -6.47
N ALA A 315 -13.38 -2.49 -6.44
CA ALA A 315 -14.60 -1.74 -6.15
C ALA A 315 -14.61 -1.23 -4.70
N LEU A 316 -13.67 -0.36 -4.38
CA LEU A 316 -13.38 0.23 -3.08
C LEU A 316 -13.87 1.67 -3.13
N LYS A 317 -15.20 1.86 -3.09
CA LYS A 317 -15.75 3.19 -2.81
C LYS A 317 -15.43 3.54 -1.36
N GLN A 318 -14.82 4.71 -1.16
CA GLN A 318 -14.64 5.32 0.15
C GLN A 318 -16.01 5.64 0.74
N GLU A 319 -16.34 5.08 1.91
CA GLU A 319 -17.15 5.76 2.91
C GLU A 319 -17.19 4.98 4.23
N LYS A 320 -16.04 4.99 4.93
CA LYS A 320 -15.84 5.03 6.39
C LYS A 320 -14.48 4.40 6.72
N ASN A 321 -13.64 5.15 7.41
CA ASN A 321 -12.45 4.59 8.03
C ASN A 321 -12.89 3.52 9.04
N SER A 322 -12.14 2.43 9.13
CA SER A 322 -12.42 1.41 10.14
C SER A 322 -12.41 2.05 11.53
N MET A 323 -13.35 1.66 12.39
CA MET A 323 -13.36 2.10 13.79
C MET A 323 -12.01 1.75 14.46
N VAL A 324 -11.41 0.62 14.09
CA VAL A 324 -10.05 0.20 14.52
C VAL A 324 -9.00 1.22 14.08
N TYR A 325 -9.07 1.67 12.84
CA TYR A 325 -8.11 2.63 12.28
C TYR A 325 -8.21 3.99 12.99
N GLU A 326 -9.41 4.48 13.26
CA GLU A 326 -9.60 5.70 14.05
C GLU A 326 -9.06 5.56 15.47
N THR A 327 -9.32 4.44 16.14
CA THR A 327 -8.75 4.18 17.48
C THR A 327 -7.23 4.11 17.45
N ILE A 328 -6.63 3.44 16.46
CA ILE A 328 -5.17 3.43 16.28
C ILE A 328 -4.64 4.85 16.06
N LEU A 329 -5.27 5.64 15.19
CA LEU A 329 -4.84 7.03 14.95
C LEU A 329 -4.93 7.90 16.20
N GLN A 330 -5.94 7.67 17.06
CA GLN A 330 -6.06 8.32 18.36
C GLN A 330 -4.94 7.89 19.32
N ILE A 331 -4.61 6.60 19.39
CA ILE A 331 -3.46 6.10 20.17
C ILE A 331 -2.16 6.76 19.71
N LEU A 332 -1.93 6.83 18.39
CA LEU A 332 -0.77 7.52 17.83
C LEU A 332 -0.76 9.02 18.17
N SER A 333 -1.93 9.68 18.18
CA SER A 333 -2.04 11.09 18.61
C SER A 333 -1.70 11.26 20.09
N VAL A 334 -2.11 10.33 20.96
CA VAL A 334 -1.72 10.33 22.38
C VAL A 334 -0.21 10.15 22.52
N CYS A 335 0.41 9.29 21.71
CA CYS A 335 1.87 9.15 21.65
C CYS A 335 2.54 10.46 21.24
N ASP A 336 2.04 11.15 20.21
CA ASP A 336 2.57 12.44 19.75
C ASP A 336 2.45 13.54 20.84
N LYS A 337 1.30 13.60 21.53
CA LYS A 337 1.07 14.51 22.67
C LYS A 337 2.07 14.22 23.80
N PHE A 338 2.23 12.94 24.16
CA PHE A 338 3.20 12.50 25.16
C PHE A 338 4.62 12.91 24.75
N CYS A 339 5.01 12.67 23.50
CA CYS A 339 6.33 13.03 22.99
C CYS A 339 6.59 14.54 23.06
N SER A 340 5.57 15.35 22.80
CA SER A 340 5.67 16.81 22.87
C SER A 340 5.77 17.33 24.32
N LEU A 341 5.05 16.70 25.26
CA LEU A 341 5.12 17.08 26.67
C LEU A 341 6.46 16.72 27.30
N VAL A 342 7.00 15.54 27.00
CA VAL A 342 8.30 15.11 27.54
C VAL A 342 9.43 16.05 27.09
N LYS A 343 9.38 16.57 25.87
CA LYS A 343 10.34 17.59 25.39
C LYS A 343 10.31 18.89 26.22
N ASN A 344 9.18 19.18 26.89
CA ASN A 344 8.99 20.39 27.70
C ASN A 344 9.18 20.15 29.20
N TRP A 345 9.25 18.89 29.66
CA TRP A 345 9.42 18.59 31.08
C TRP A 345 10.86 18.84 31.53
N GLN A 346 11.00 19.64 32.58
CA GLN A 346 12.27 19.84 33.29
C GLN A 346 12.43 18.78 34.39
N SER A 347 13.63 18.70 34.98
CA SER A 347 14.04 17.70 35.97
C SER A 347 13.06 17.49 37.14
N ASP A 348 12.33 18.53 37.52
CA ASP A 348 11.31 18.48 38.57
C ASP A 348 9.93 18.70 37.92
N LEU A 349 9.07 17.67 37.97
CA LEU A 349 7.72 17.73 37.43
C LEU A 349 6.85 18.65 38.29
N THR A 350 6.17 19.61 37.67
CA THR A 350 5.17 20.41 38.38
C THR A 350 3.92 19.60 38.66
N GLU A 351 3.12 19.99 39.65
CA GLU A 351 1.83 19.35 39.96
C GLU A 351 0.87 19.34 38.74
N VAL A 352 0.97 20.36 37.89
CA VAL A 352 0.24 20.47 36.62
C VAL A 352 0.70 19.42 35.60
N ASP A 353 1.99 19.09 35.58
CA ASP A 353 2.54 18.08 34.67
C ASP A 353 2.17 16.65 35.10
N LEU A 354 2.11 16.40 36.41
CA LEU A 354 1.59 15.14 36.96
C LEU A 354 0.10 14.94 36.65
N GLN A 355 -0.71 16.02 36.74
CA GLN A 355 -2.12 15.97 36.32
C GLN A 355 -2.27 15.66 34.82
N LYS A 356 -1.47 16.31 33.96
CA LYS A 356 -1.46 16.02 32.51
C LYS A 356 -1.06 14.57 32.22
N LEU A 357 -0.05 14.06 32.93
CA LEU A 357 0.41 12.67 32.81
C LEU A 357 -0.69 11.68 33.21
N SER A 358 -1.36 11.92 34.34
CA SER A 358 -2.47 11.06 34.79
C SER A 358 -3.62 11.03 33.79
N LYS A 359 -3.94 12.19 33.18
CA LYS A 359 -4.95 12.29 32.12
C LYS A 359 -4.54 11.51 30.87
N LEU A 360 -3.29 11.63 30.42
CA LEU A 360 -2.80 10.88 29.26
C LEU A 360 -2.77 9.37 29.52
N LYS A 361 -2.42 8.97 30.75
CA LYS A 361 -2.46 7.57 31.15
C LYS A 361 -3.88 7.01 31.05
N SER A 362 -4.86 7.69 31.64
CA SER A 362 -6.28 7.29 31.56
C SER A 362 -6.81 7.30 30.12
N GLU A 363 -6.46 8.31 29.32
CA GLU A 363 -6.81 8.38 27.89
C GLU A 363 -6.22 7.19 27.13
N SER A 364 -4.95 6.84 27.37
CA SER A 364 -4.30 5.68 26.74
C SER A 364 -4.93 4.35 27.15
N GLU A 365 -5.23 4.15 28.44
CA GLU A 365 -5.86 2.93 28.96
C GLU A 365 -7.27 2.75 28.35
N SER A 366 -8.08 3.80 28.33
CA SER A 366 -9.42 3.77 27.71
C SER A 366 -9.35 3.47 26.20
N LEU A 367 -8.39 4.06 25.48
CA LEU A 367 -8.21 3.79 24.05
C LEU A 367 -7.78 2.35 23.78
N ILE A 368 -6.93 1.77 24.64
CA ILE A 368 -6.51 0.36 24.52
C ILE A 368 -7.69 -0.57 24.81
N GLU A 369 -8.50 -0.28 25.83
CA GLU A 369 -9.72 -1.04 26.13
C GLU A 369 -10.72 -0.98 24.98
N MET A 370 -10.93 0.22 24.40
CA MET A 370 -11.77 0.37 23.21
C MET A 370 -11.21 -0.41 22.02
N LEU A 371 -9.89 -0.37 21.79
CA LEU A 371 -9.24 -1.12 20.73
C LEU A 371 -9.49 -2.62 20.91
N LEU A 372 -9.25 -3.16 22.10
CA LEU A 372 -9.46 -4.57 22.42
C LEU A 372 -10.93 -4.96 22.26
N HIS A 373 -11.86 -4.13 22.74
CA HIS A 373 -13.30 -4.37 22.58
C HIS A 373 -13.73 -4.37 21.10
N VAL A 374 -13.23 -3.42 20.30
CA VAL A 374 -13.53 -3.35 18.86
C VAL A 374 -12.95 -4.58 18.14
N LEU A 375 -11.69 -4.94 18.41
CA LEU A 375 -11.06 -6.13 17.84
C LEU A 375 -11.83 -7.41 18.21
N TYR A 376 -12.28 -7.52 19.47
CA TYR A 376 -13.09 -8.65 19.94
C TYR A 376 -14.47 -8.72 19.26
N SER A 377 -15.14 -7.57 19.12
CA SER A 377 -16.45 -7.48 18.47
C SER A 377 -16.41 -7.78 16.97
N LEU A 378 -15.31 -7.42 16.31
CA LEU A 378 -15.08 -7.67 14.88
C LEU A 378 -14.68 -9.12 14.62
N HIS A 379 -13.99 -9.77 15.57
CA HIS A 379 -13.71 -11.21 15.52
C HIS A 379 -15.00 -12.03 15.42
N GLN A 380 -16.04 -11.68 16.18
CA GLN A 380 -17.31 -12.43 16.20
C GLN A 380 -18.14 -12.33 14.90
N LYS A 381 -17.90 -11.33 14.03
CA LYS A 381 -18.83 -10.98 12.95
C LYS A 381 -18.46 -11.44 11.54
N SER A 382 -17.18 -11.66 11.19
CA SER A 382 -16.81 -12.25 9.86
C SER A 382 -15.31 -12.33 9.53
N SER A 383 -14.39 -11.77 10.34
CA SER A 383 -12.96 -11.64 9.96
C SER A 383 -12.02 -12.20 11.04
N GLY A 384 -12.28 -13.43 11.49
CA GLY A 384 -11.80 -13.92 12.79
C GLY A 384 -10.29 -14.16 12.93
N GLN A 385 -9.58 -14.65 11.91
CA GLN A 385 -8.21 -15.16 12.09
C GLN A 385 -7.12 -14.09 12.13
N HIS A 386 -7.16 -13.09 11.23
CA HIS A 386 -6.15 -12.01 11.19
C HIS A 386 -6.26 -11.07 12.39
N LEU A 387 -7.50 -10.80 12.84
CA LEU A 387 -7.76 -10.01 14.04
C LEU A 387 -7.28 -10.71 15.32
N LEU A 388 -7.32 -12.05 15.36
CA LEU A 388 -6.79 -12.82 16.48
C LEU A 388 -5.26 -12.71 16.59
N GLN A 389 -4.54 -12.65 15.47
CA GLN A 389 -3.08 -12.48 15.49
C GLN A 389 -2.71 -11.13 16.11
N LEU A 390 -3.33 -10.03 15.66
CA LEU A 390 -3.12 -8.72 16.28
C LEU A 390 -3.50 -8.71 17.77
N LEU A 391 -4.62 -9.34 18.12
CA LEU A 391 -5.06 -9.47 19.51
C LEU A 391 -4.03 -10.24 20.35
N HIS A 392 -3.46 -11.33 19.83
CA HIS A 392 -2.43 -12.10 20.50
C HIS A 392 -1.11 -11.33 20.65
N HIS A 393 -0.75 -10.49 19.69
CA HIS A 393 0.44 -9.65 19.79
C HIS A 393 0.25 -8.50 20.78
N ILE A 394 -0.90 -7.82 20.77
CA ILE A 394 -1.18 -6.72 21.70
C ILE A 394 -1.41 -7.24 23.12
N ASP A 395 -2.13 -8.35 23.29
CA ASP A 395 -2.44 -8.93 24.60
C ASP A 395 -1.62 -10.20 24.91
N TYR A 396 -0.38 -10.24 24.40
CA TYR A 396 0.56 -11.30 24.77
C TYR A 396 0.76 -11.25 26.31
N ASN A 397 0.43 -12.35 26.99
CA ASN A 397 0.36 -12.50 28.47
C ASN A 397 -0.88 -11.91 29.19
N ARG A 398 -1.97 -11.55 28.50
CA ARG A 398 -3.20 -11.01 29.12
C ARG A 398 -2.98 -9.77 29.98
N TRP A 399 -1.93 -8.99 29.69
CA TRP A 399 -1.55 -7.86 30.53
C TRP A 399 -2.63 -6.79 30.56
N PHE A 400 -3.29 -6.54 29.43
CA PHE A 400 -4.40 -5.60 29.32
C PHE A 400 -5.75 -6.26 29.64
N SER A 401 -5.93 -7.54 29.29
CA SER A 401 -7.15 -8.28 29.60
C SER A 401 -7.38 -8.55 31.09
N LYS A 402 -6.37 -8.42 31.96
CA LYS A 402 -6.56 -8.54 33.43
C LYS A 402 -7.47 -7.48 34.02
N ASN A 403 -7.55 -6.29 33.41
CA ASN A 403 -8.44 -5.22 33.86
C ASN A 403 -9.84 -5.29 33.22
N ILE A 404 -10.01 -6.11 32.18
CA ILE A 404 -11.30 -6.34 31.54
C ILE A 404 -12.00 -7.49 32.30
N VAL A 405 -12.71 -7.12 33.37
CA VAL A 405 -13.49 -8.04 34.23
C VAL A 405 -14.53 -8.88 33.44
N ASN A 406 -14.81 -8.54 32.17
CA ASN A 406 -15.85 -9.16 31.34
C ASN A 406 -15.38 -10.05 30.19
N LEU A 407 -14.10 -10.45 30.10
CA LEU A 407 -13.63 -11.41 29.08
C LEU A 407 -13.23 -12.77 29.67
N ASN A 408 -13.97 -13.24 30.68
CA ASN A 408 -14.09 -14.68 30.93
C ASN A 408 -14.93 -15.31 29.82
N LEU A 409 -14.36 -15.44 28.63
CA LEU A 409 -14.86 -16.40 27.65
C LEU A 409 -14.02 -17.66 27.78
N THR A 410 -14.66 -18.59 28.47
CA THR A 410 -14.39 -20.03 28.56
C THR A 410 -13.62 -20.55 27.36
N VAL A 411 -12.38 -20.98 27.62
CA VAL A 411 -11.75 -22.01 26.81
C VAL A 411 -12.51 -23.29 27.11
N SER A 412 -13.40 -23.69 26.21
CA SER A 412 -13.96 -25.03 26.11
C SER A 412 -14.09 -25.41 24.65
#